data_AF-A0A938R2U6-F1
#
_entry.id   AF-A0A938R2U6-F1
#
_cell.length_a   1.000
_cell.length_b   1.000
_cell.length_c   1.000
_cell.angle_alpha   90.00
_cell.angle_beta   90.00
_cell.angle_gamma   90.00
#
_symmetry.space_group_name_H-M   'P 1'
#
loop_
_entity.id
_entity.type
_entity.pdbx_description
1 polymer ?
#
loop_
_entity_poly.entity_id
_entity_poly.type
_entity_poly.pdbx_seq_one_letter_code
_entity_poly.pdbx_strand_id
1 'polypeptide(L)'
;MQRSGKITIALMGWAWLCGLAVLMGGQARAAGFDDYHRDLLNSSAEYRRLDQELNVVYRELMNRLDPGGQARVQQSQREWLKKRKTTVEMLLANGQDAAAILISLTANRLADLRRVLEETGTRESTQPNYSGVYRLQDKSGYCGGQMKVRQQGDRIHVAITTVCGRSAHICEFDGQGTLSRDAAFLTDKNAPDCKIAIKFSRRRAEVIHEPLSSCCGANATMQGTYILQR
;
A
#
# COMPACT_ATOMS: atom_id res chain seq x y z
N MET A 1 47.01 8.86 -27.41
CA MET A 1 47.22 10.11 -26.66
C MET A 1 46.37 10.03 -25.40
N GLN A 2 46.97 9.76 -24.23
CA GLN A 2 47.45 10.76 -23.24
C GLN A 2 46.27 11.61 -22.69
N ARG A 3 45.95 11.68 -21.39
CA ARG A 3 46.71 11.45 -20.15
C ARG A 3 45.80 11.09 -18.96
N SER A 4 46.36 10.21 -18.12
CA SER A 4 46.14 10.04 -16.69
C SER A 4 46.11 11.36 -15.90
N GLY A 5 45.22 11.45 -14.91
CA GLY A 5 45.26 12.47 -13.85
C GLY A 5 45.06 11.81 -12.48
N LYS A 6 46.15 11.30 -11.90
CA LYS A 6 46.25 10.98 -10.47
C LYS A 6 46.53 12.29 -9.72
N ILE A 7 45.84 12.55 -8.62
CA ILE A 7 46.27 13.53 -7.62
C ILE A 7 46.42 12.80 -6.30
N THR A 8 47.59 12.96 -5.70
CA THR A 8 48.06 12.30 -4.48
C THR A 8 48.47 13.40 -3.49
N ILE A 9 48.25 13.14 -2.20
CA ILE A 9 48.95 13.66 -1.01
C ILE A 9 48.64 15.10 -0.56
N ALA A 10 48.15 15.21 0.68
CA ALA A 10 48.72 16.11 1.70
C ALA A 10 48.33 15.64 3.12
N LEU A 11 49.31 15.05 3.81
CA LEU A 11 49.37 14.88 5.26
C LEU A 11 49.86 16.19 5.89
N MET A 12 49.16 16.70 6.90
CA MET A 12 49.64 17.66 7.91
C MET A 12 48.57 17.67 9.02
N GLY A 13 48.77 17.20 10.25
CA GLY A 13 49.99 17.08 11.03
C GLY A 13 50.18 18.30 11.93
N TRP A 14 49.20 18.64 12.77
CA TRP A 14 49.37 19.62 13.86
C TRP A 14 48.78 19.07 15.16
N ALA A 15 49.66 18.51 15.98
CA ALA A 15 49.45 18.32 17.40
C ALA A 15 49.85 19.62 18.11
N TRP A 16 48.93 20.20 18.86
CA TRP A 16 49.23 21.22 19.88
C TRP A 16 48.71 20.71 21.22
N LEU A 17 49.65 20.46 22.12
CA LEU A 17 49.46 20.35 23.56
C LEU A 17 49.25 21.75 24.12
N CYS A 18 48.23 21.93 24.96
CA CYS A 18 48.26 22.86 26.08
C CYS A 18 47.24 22.41 27.13
N GLY A 19 47.75 22.01 28.28
CA GLY A 19 46.94 21.72 29.46
C GLY A 19 46.34 22.99 30.05
N LEU A 20 45.12 22.87 30.56
CA LEU A 20 44.64 23.68 31.66
C LEU A 20 43.90 22.76 32.61
N ALA A 21 44.40 22.66 33.84
CA ALA A 21 43.73 22.04 34.95
C ALA A 21 42.42 22.81 35.22
N VAL A 22 41.29 22.19 34.88
CA VAL A 22 39.98 22.63 35.35
C VAL A 22 39.65 21.80 36.59
N LEU A 23 39.56 22.51 37.70
CA LEU A 23 38.85 22.20 38.93
C LEU A 23 37.94 20.96 38.83
N MET A 24 38.20 19.99 39.73
CA MET A 24 37.26 18.94 40.10
C MET A 24 36.04 19.56 40.79
N GLY A 25 35.19 20.23 40.02
CA GLY A 25 33.77 20.39 40.31
C GLY A 25 33.06 19.33 39.48
N GLY A 26 32.36 18.41 40.14
CA GLY A 26 31.63 17.32 39.48
C GLY A 26 30.67 17.84 38.42
N GLN A 27 31.12 17.86 37.17
CA GLN A 27 30.23 17.88 36.03
C GLN A 27 29.69 16.46 35.90
N ALA A 28 28.62 16.17 36.64
CA ALA A 28 27.65 15.20 36.15
C ALA A 28 27.17 15.77 34.81
N ARG A 29 27.86 15.38 33.71
CA ARG A 29 27.30 15.52 32.37
C ARG A 29 25.93 14.88 32.48
N ALA A 30 24.87 15.67 32.33
CA ALA A 30 23.56 15.11 32.06
C ALA A 30 23.75 14.23 30.82
N ALA A 31 23.82 12.92 31.01
CA ALA A 31 23.94 11.98 29.91
C ALA A 31 22.76 12.26 28.99
N GLY A 32 23.05 12.72 27.78
CA GLY A 32 22.00 13.07 26.83
C GLY A 32 21.18 11.83 26.48
N PHE A 33 20.00 12.03 25.89
CA PHE A 33 19.17 10.92 25.41
C PHE A 33 19.96 9.86 24.62
N ASP A 34 20.91 10.31 23.79
CA ASP A 34 21.69 9.42 22.92
C ASP A 34 22.65 8.51 23.70
N ASP A 35 23.21 8.99 24.81
CA ASP A 35 24.07 8.19 25.70
C ASP A 35 23.19 7.23 26.53
N TYR A 36 22.09 7.74 27.10
CA TYR A 36 21.13 6.92 27.83
C TYR A 36 20.54 5.79 26.98
N HIS A 37 20.16 6.09 25.73
CA HIS A 37 19.63 5.11 24.78
C HIS A 37 20.67 4.02 24.47
N ARG A 38 21.94 4.40 24.29
CA ARG A 38 23.04 3.45 24.06
C ARG A 38 23.29 2.56 25.27
N ASP A 39 23.30 3.14 26.45
CA ASP A 39 23.48 2.41 27.70
C ASP A 39 22.33 1.43 27.92
N LEU A 40 21.09 1.84 27.63
CA LEU A 40 19.93 0.95 27.73
C LEU A 40 19.97 -0.18 26.70
N LEU A 41 20.41 0.09 25.46
CA LEU A 41 20.64 -0.96 24.47
C LEU A 41 21.67 -1.99 24.93
N ASN A 42 22.69 -1.56 25.69
CA ASN A 42 23.73 -2.44 26.20
C ASN A 42 23.32 -3.21 27.45
N SER A 43 22.54 -2.59 28.33
CA SER A 43 22.18 -3.13 29.65
C SER A 43 20.84 -3.87 29.71
N SER A 44 19.88 -3.54 28.82
CA SER A 44 18.55 -4.16 28.80
C SER A 44 18.37 -5.08 27.60
N ALA A 45 18.28 -6.40 27.87
CA ALA A 45 17.99 -7.40 26.85
C ALA A 45 16.60 -7.22 26.23
N GLU A 46 15.60 -6.86 27.05
CA GLU A 46 14.23 -6.61 26.59
C GLU A 46 14.17 -5.42 25.63
N TYR A 47 14.79 -4.31 26.00
CA TYR A 47 14.79 -3.12 25.16
C TYR A 47 15.45 -3.38 23.81
N ARG A 48 16.61 -4.05 23.83
CA ARG A 48 17.35 -4.44 22.62
C ARG A 48 16.51 -5.31 21.69
N ARG A 49 15.78 -6.29 22.23
CA ARG A 49 14.87 -7.15 21.46
C ARG A 49 13.77 -6.34 20.79
N LEU A 50 13.09 -5.47 21.54
CA LEU A 50 12.00 -4.65 21.00
C LEU A 50 12.47 -3.68 19.92
N ASP A 51 13.63 -3.03 20.10
CA ASP A 51 14.19 -2.12 19.10
C ASP A 51 14.58 -2.86 17.81
N GLN A 52 15.16 -4.06 17.94
CA GLN A 52 15.47 -4.92 16.78
C GLN A 52 14.19 -5.35 16.04
N GLU A 53 13.17 -5.83 16.75
CA GLU A 53 11.89 -6.22 16.17
C GLU A 53 11.20 -5.04 15.46
N LEU A 54 11.21 -3.85 16.08
CA LEU A 54 10.67 -2.63 15.49
C LEU A 54 11.33 -2.31 14.14
N ASN A 55 12.66 -2.40 14.08
CA ASN A 55 13.42 -2.14 12.86
C ASN A 55 13.16 -3.18 11.76
N VAL A 56 12.95 -4.46 12.13
CA VAL A 56 12.56 -5.52 11.18
C VAL A 56 11.20 -5.23 10.57
N VAL A 57 10.17 -5.00 11.40
CA VAL A 57 8.79 -4.72 10.95
C VAL A 57 8.75 -3.45 10.10
N TYR A 58 9.48 -2.41 10.49
CA TYR A 58 9.57 -1.18 9.70
C TYR A 58 10.15 -1.43 8.30
N ARG A 59 11.27 -2.17 8.18
CA ARG A 59 11.84 -2.53 6.87
C ARG A 59 10.88 -3.35 6.02
N GLU A 60 10.18 -4.29 6.64
CA GLU A 60 9.18 -5.11 5.95
C GLU A 60 8.03 -4.27 5.39
N LEU A 61 7.52 -3.32 6.18
CA LEU A 61 6.54 -2.34 5.71
C LEU A 61 7.06 -1.53 4.52
N MET A 62 8.31 -1.06 4.57
CA MET A 62 8.90 -0.31 3.46
C MET A 62 8.95 -1.12 2.16
N ASN A 63 9.16 -2.43 2.27
CA ASN A 63 9.20 -3.31 1.10
C ASN A 63 7.82 -3.66 0.54
N ARG A 64 6.74 -3.52 1.32
CA ARG A 64 5.38 -3.90 0.91
C ARG A 64 4.51 -2.72 0.49
N LEU A 65 4.78 -1.52 0.98
CA LEU A 65 3.97 -0.35 0.72
C LEU A 65 4.32 0.31 -0.62
N ASP A 66 3.30 0.91 -1.26
CA ASP A 66 3.51 1.83 -2.38
C ASP A 66 4.27 3.10 -1.93
N PRO A 67 4.81 3.92 -2.86
CA PRO A 67 5.58 5.12 -2.50
C PRO A 67 4.84 6.11 -1.59
N GLY A 68 3.50 6.22 -1.73
CA GLY A 68 2.69 7.08 -0.88
C GLY A 68 2.55 6.54 0.54
N GLY A 69 2.39 5.23 0.68
CA GLY A 69 2.39 4.52 1.96
C GLY A 69 3.74 4.59 2.66
N GLN A 70 4.83 4.39 1.91
CA GLN A 70 6.20 4.55 2.41
C GLN A 70 6.41 5.95 2.99
N ALA A 71 6.06 7.00 2.25
CA ALA A 71 6.22 8.38 2.70
C ALA A 71 5.46 8.68 3.99
N ARG A 72 4.22 8.17 4.13
CA ARG A 72 3.40 8.34 5.35
C ARG A 72 4.03 7.64 6.56
N VAL A 73 4.44 6.39 6.41
CA VAL A 73 5.05 5.63 7.52
C VAL A 73 6.40 6.22 7.91
N GLN A 74 7.22 6.65 6.94
CA GLN A 74 8.48 7.36 7.20
C GLN A 74 8.27 8.65 8.00
N GLN A 75 7.28 9.47 7.60
CA GLN A 75 6.97 10.71 8.32
C GLN A 75 6.51 10.42 9.75
N SER A 76 5.57 9.48 9.92
CA SER A 76 5.09 9.05 11.24
C SER A 76 6.25 8.52 12.11
N GLN A 77 7.20 7.77 11.53
CA GLN A 77 8.35 7.24 12.27
C GLN A 77 9.28 8.35 12.74
N ARG A 78 9.55 9.36 11.90
CA ARG A 78 10.36 10.54 12.29
C ARG A 78 9.72 11.33 13.43
N GLU A 79 8.42 11.57 13.33
CA GLU A 79 7.66 12.28 14.38
C GLU A 79 7.67 11.51 15.70
N TRP A 80 7.49 10.19 15.63
CA TRP A 80 7.59 9.33 16.80
C TRP A 80 8.98 9.36 17.44
N LEU A 81 10.06 9.26 16.65
CA LEU A 81 11.44 9.34 17.15
C LEU A 81 11.72 10.67 17.86
N LYS A 82 11.23 11.79 17.30
CA LYS A 82 11.35 13.11 17.93
C LYS A 82 10.61 13.17 19.26
N LYS A 83 9.36 12.71 19.29
CA LYS A 83 8.55 12.67 20.53
C LYS A 83 9.20 11.78 21.60
N ARG A 84 9.68 10.59 21.20
CA ARG A 84 10.38 9.64 22.08
C ARG A 84 11.58 10.29 22.77
N LYS A 85 12.43 10.98 21.99
CA LYS A 85 13.60 11.70 22.51
C LYS A 85 13.19 12.76 23.54
N THR A 86 12.28 13.66 23.17
CA THR A 86 11.82 14.74 24.07
C THR A 86 11.17 14.20 25.35
N THR A 87 10.37 13.13 25.25
CA THR A 87 9.77 12.49 26.44
C THR A 87 10.83 11.96 27.38
N VAL A 88 11.83 11.24 26.88
CA VAL A 88 12.89 10.68 27.73
C VAL A 88 13.77 11.78 28.32
N GLU A 89 14.15 12.81 27.56
CA GLU A 89 14.92 13.94 28.08
C GLU A 89 14.22 14.62 29.26
N MET A 90 12.91 14.84 29.15
CA MET A 90 12.09 15.40 30.22
C MET A 90 12.08 14.48 31.46
N LEU A 91 11.91 13.17 31.28
CA LEU A 91 11.89 12.21 32.40
C LEU A 91 13.24 12.15 33.12
N LEU A 92 14.33 12.13 32.37
CA LEU A 92 15.69 12.16 32.92
C LEU A 92 15.96 13.44 33.71
N ALA A 93 15.54 14.60 33.17
CA ALA A 93 15.66 15.88 33.87
C ALA A 93 14.87 15.92 35.20
N ASN A 94 13.78 15.15 35.29
CA ASN A 94 12.97 15.02 36.50
C ASN A 94 13.40 13.88 37.42
N GLY A 95 14.52 13.20 37.13
CA GLY A 95 15.03 12.07 37.93
C GLY A 95 14.14 10.82 37.90
N GLN A 96 13.28 10.69 36.90
CA GLN A 96 12.38 9.55 36.74
C GLN A 96 13.06 8.41 35.99
N ASP A 97 12.61 7.18 36.25
CA ASP A 97 13.08 6.00 35.51
C ASP A 97 12.56 6.04 34.06
N ALA A 98 13.43 6.49 33.15
CA ALA A 98 13.10 6.57 31.74
C ALA A 98 13.16 5.21 31.02
N ALA A 99 13.67 4.14 31.65
CA ALA A 99 13.90 2.86 30.99
C ALA A 99 12.57 2.16 30.69
N ALA A 100 11.72 2.05 31.73
CA ALA A 100 10.40 1.46 31.62
C ALA A 100 9.53 2.21 30.59
N ILE A 101 9.63 3.55 30.56
CA ILE A 101 8.91 4.36 29.57
C ILE A 101 9.43 4.13 28.16
N LEU A 102 10.75 4.07 27.96
CA LEU A 102 11.33 3.86 26.64
C LEU A 102 11.01 2.46 26.08
N ILE A 103 10.97 1.44 26.95
CA ILE A 103 10.48 0.09 26.63
C ILE A 103 9.01 0.15 26.20
N SER A 104 8.14 0.77 27.00
CA SER A 104 6.70 0.89 26.71
C SER A 104 6.43 1.64 25.39
N LEU A 105 7.11 2.77 25.16
CA LEU A 105 7.00 3.54 23.91
C LEU A 105 7.41 2.71 22.69
N THR A 106 8.43 1.87 22.83
CA THR A 106 8.93 1.01 21.75
C THR A 106 7.99 -0.17 21.48
N ALA A 107 7.47 -0.80 22.53
CA ALA A 107 6.47 -1.86 22.42
C ALA A 107 5.19 -1.38 21.75
N ASN A 108 4.66 -0.22 22.16
CA ASN A 108 3.47 0.38 21.57
C ASN A 108 3.68 0.69 20.08
N ARG A 109 4.84 1.25 19.74
CA ARG A 109 5.15 1.54 18.33
C ARG A 109 5.28 0.27 17.50
N LEU A 110 5.88 -0.79 18.04
CA LEU A 110 5.97 -2.08 17.39
C LEU A 110 4.58 -2.67 17.13
N ALA A 111 3.67 -2.60 18.10
CA ALA A 111 2.28 -3.04 17.92
C ALA A 111 1.56 -2.25 16.82
N ASP A 112 1.74 -0.93 16.77
CA ASP A 112 1.18 -0.09 15.71
C ASP A 112 1.69 -0.48 14.32
N LEU A 113 3.01 -0.68 14.16
CA LEU A 113 3.56 -1.08 12.87
C LEU A 113 3.14 -2.49 12.47
N ARG A 114 2.99 -3.42 13.42
CA ARG A 114 2.48 -4.78 13.14
C ARG A 114 1.05 -4.74 12.62
N ARG A 115 0.17 -3.93 13.24
CA ARG A 115 -1.20 -3.73 12.76
C ARG A 115 -1.23 -3.20 11.32
N VAL A 116 -0.40 -2.20 11.00
CA VAL A 116 -0.28 -1.70 9.61
C VAL A 116 0.24 -2.79 8.67
N LEU A 117 1.19 -3.61 9.12
CA LEU A 117 1.76 -4.70 8.33
C LEU A 117 0.72 -5.78 8.05
N GLU A 118 -0.08 -6.15 9.05
CA GLU A 118 -1.21 -7.06 8.94
C GLU A 118 -2.27 -6.52 7.98
N GLU A 119 -2.69 -5.26 8.12
CA GLU A 119 -3.60 -4.59 7.18
C GLU A 119 -3.05 -4.53 5.75
N THR A 120 -1.72 -4.45 5.60
CA THR A 120 -1.04 -4.48 4.29
C THR A 120 -0.93 -5.91 3.74
N GLY A 121 -0.83 -6.93 4.59
CA GLY A 121 -0.79 -8.35 4.21
C GLY A 121 -2.17 -8.97 3.99
N THR A 122 -3.19 -8.48 4.70
CA THR A 122 -4.62 -8.82 4.53
C THR A 122 -5.31 -7.94 3.51
N ARG A 123 -4.56 -7.05 2.83
CA ARG A 123 -5.02 -6.36 1.64
C ARG A 123 -5.25 -7.39 0.52
N GLU A 124 -6.41 -8.04 0.61
CA GLU A 124 -7.26 -8.40 -0.53
C GLU A 124 -7.00 -7.37 -1.62
N SER A 125 -6.50 -7.88 -2.75
CA SER A 125 -6.37 -7.23 -4.04
C SER A 125 -6.52 -5.70 -4.01
N THR A 126 -5.43 -4.96 -4.21
CA THR A 126 -5.49 -3.53 -4.56
C THR A 126 -6.31 -3.25 -5.84
N GLN A 127 -6.85 -4.28 -6.49
CA GLN A 127 -7.84 -4.10 -7.54
C GLN A 127 -9.16 -3.62 -6.94
N PRO A 128 -9.78 -2.58 -7.51
CA PRO A 128 -11.12 -2.18 -7.13
C PRO A 128 -12.08 -3.38 -7.16
N ASN A 129 -12.96 -3.48 -6.17
CA ASN A 129 -14.02 -4.47 -6.20
C ASN A 129 -15.11 -4.00 -7.17
N TYR A 130 -15.26 -4.70 -8.28
CA TYR A 130 -16.28 -4.43 -9.31
C TYR A 130 -17.55 -5.28 -9.14
N SER A 131 -17.67 -6.03 -8.04
CA SER A 131 -18.86 -6.85 -7.80
C SER A 131 -20.11 -5.99 -7.64
N GLY A 132 -21.22 -6.44 -8.24
CA GLY A 132 -22.50 -5.77 -8.12
C GLY A 132 -23.39 -5.91 -9.35
N VAL A 133 -24.48 -5.15 -9.35
CA VAL A 133 -25.45 -5.11 -10.44
C VAL A 133 -25.31 -3.79 -11.17
N TYR A 134 -25.06 -3.83 -12.47
CA TYR A 134 -24.98 -2.68 -13.34
C TYR A 134 -26.19 -2.65 -14.28
N ARG A 135 -26.63 -1.44 -14.66
CA ARG A 135 -27.68 -1.25 -15.68
C ARG A 135 -27.10 -0.54 -16.90
N LEU A 136 -27.52 -0.98 -18.08
CA LEU A 136 -27.15 -0.36 -19.34
C LEU A 136 -27.63 1.10 -19.36
N GLN A 137 -26.71 2.02 -19.64
CA GLN A 137 -27.01 3.43 -19.86
C GLN A 137 -27.27 3.66 -21.35
N ASP A 138 -28.48 3.36 -21.79
CA ASP A 138 -28.93 3.72 -23.13
C ASP A 138 -29.53 5.14 -23.12
N LYS A 139 -29.02 6.00 -24.00
CA LYS A 139 -29.55 7.36 -24.17
C LYS A 139 -30.78 7.40 -25.07
N SER A 140 -30.97 6.38 -25.91
CA SER A 140 -32.04 6.33 -26.89
C SER A 140 -33.35 5.77 -26.34
N GLY A 141 -33.29 5.02 -25.23
CA GLY A 141 -34.44 4.38 -24.59
C GLY A 141 -34.95 3.13 -25.33
N TYR A 142 -34.27 2.70 -26.39
CA TYR A 142 -34.63 1.51 -27.19
C TYR A 142 -33.92 0.24 -26.72
N CYS A 143 -32.96 0.36 -25.83
CA CYS A 143 -32.22 -0.75 -25.25
C CYS A 143 -32.27 -0.69 -23.72
N GLY A 144 -32.58 -1.83 -23.12
CA GLY A 144 -32.42 -2.09 -21.70
C GLY A 144 -31.41 -3.19 -21.47
N GLY A 145 -30.77 -3.21 -20.31
CA GLY A 145 -29.87 -4.30 -19.98
C GLY A 145 -29.39 -4.28 -18.54
N GLN A 146 -29.03 -5.44 -18.05
CA GLN A 146 -28.45 -5.63 -16.73
C GLN A 146 -27.19 -6.50 -16.84
N MET A 147 -26.17 -6.13 -16.09
CA MET A 147 -24.93 -6.89 -15.95
C MET A 147 -24.71 -7.21 -14.47
N LYS A 148 -24.54 -8.48 -14.13
CA LYS A 148 -24.20 -8.93 -12.77
C LYS A 148 -22.73 -9.35 -12.75
N VAL A 149 -21.94 -8.73 -11.89
CA VAL A 149 -20.50 -8.98 -11.75
C VAL A 149 -20.22 -9.62 -10.39
N ARG A 150 -19.45 -10.70 -10.38
CA ARG A 150 -18.86 -11.30 -9.18
C ARG A 150 -17.36 -11.38 -9.35
N GLN A 151 -16.61 -10.83 -8.40
CA GLN A 151 -15.15 -10.84 -8.39
C GLN A 151 -14.64 -11.62 -7.17
N GLN A 152 -13.65 -12.48 -7.40
CA GLN A 152 -12.93 -13.22 -6.35
C GLN A 152 -11.43 -13.17 -6.67
N GLY A 153 -10.70 -12.27 -6.01
CA GLY A 153 -9.31 -11.96 -6.36
C GLY A 153 -9.22 -11.33 -7.75
N ASP A 154 -8.45 -11.97 -8.64
CA ASP A 154 -8.31 -11.62 -10.06
C ASP A 154 -9.33 -12.34 -10.95
N ARG A 155 -10.10 -13.31 -10.43
CA ARG A 155 -11.13 -14.00 -11.20
C ARG A 155 -12.41 -13.17 -11.22
N ILE A 156 -13.02 -13.06 -12.39
CA ILE A 156 -14.26 -12.33 -12.58
C ILE A 156 -15.26 -13.16 -13.39
N HIS A 157 -16.51 -13.13 -12.94
CA HIS A 157 -17.65 -13.76 -13.56
C HIS A 157 -18.69 -12.68 -13.88
N VAL A 158 -19.19 -12.67 -15.10
CA VAL A 158 -20.14 -11.67 -15.58
C VAL A 158 -21.29 -12.34 -16.30
N ALA A 159 -22.51 -12.05 -15.85
CA ALA A 159 -23.73 -12.40 -16.55
C ALA A 159 -24.39 -11.12 -17.09
N ILE A 160 -24.64 -11.05 -18.39
CA ILE A 160 -25.27 -9.91 -19.07
C ILE A 160 -26.57 -10.37 -19.72
N THR A 161 -27.61 -9.55 -19.59
CA THR A 161 -28.83 -9.67 -20.37
C THR A 161 -29.17 -8.31 -20.96
N THR A 162 -29.33 -8.23 -22.27
CA THR A 162 -29.81 -7.02 -22.96
C THR A 162 -31.07 -7.33 -23.76
N VAL A 163 -31.90 -6.30 -23.90
CA VAL A 163 -33.10 -6.31 -24.74
C VAL A 163 -33.08 -5.04 -25.57
N CYS A 164 -33.03 -5.16 -26.89
CA CYS A 164 -32.87 -4.04 -27.80
C CYS A 164 -33.89 -4.04 -28.94
N GLY A 165 -34.28 -2.82 -29.33
CA GLY A 165 -35.13 -2.58 -30.50
C GLY A 165 -36.62 -2.83 -30.25
N ARG A 166 -37.45 -2.49 -31.25
CA ARG A 166 -38.92 -2.59 -31.16
C ARG A 166 -39.42 -4.02 -31.00
N SER A 167 -38.72 -4.98 -31.59
CA SER A 167 -39.04 -6.41 -31.50
C SER A 167 -38.47 -7.08 -30.25
N ALA A 168 -37.87 -6.32 -29.34
CA ALA A 168 -37.30 -6.80 -28.09
C ALA A 168 -36.33 -7.98 -28.29
N HIS A 169 -35.35 -7.84 -29.20
CA HIS A 169 -34.34 -8.87 -29.40
C HIS A 169 -33.50 -9.00 -28.14
N ILE A 170 -33.40 -10.23 -27.62
CA ILE A 170 -32.70 -10.54 -26.38
C ILE A 170 -31.30 -11.04 -26.70
N CYS A 171 -30.30 -10.57 -25.94
CA CYS A 171 -28.98 -11.19 -25.91
C CYS A 171 -28.60 -11.52 -24.47
N GLU A 172 -28.03 -12.71 -24.28
CA GLU A 172 -27.58 -13.22 -22.99
C GLU A 172 -26.13 -13.67 -23.09
N PHE A 173 -25.37 -13.42 -22.02
CA PHE A 173 -23.99 -13.85 -21.88
C PHE A 173 -23.74 -14.28 -20.45
N ASP A 174 -23.04 -15.38 -20.27
CA ASP A 174 -22.61 -15.86 -18.97
C ASP A 174 -21.18 -16.38 -19.06
N GLY A 175 -20.22 -15.53 -18.73
CA GLY A 175 -18.82 -15.79 -18.97
C GLY A 175 -17.90 -15.46 -17.81
N GLN A 176 -16.71 -16.04 -17.86
CA GLN A 176 -15.66 -15.88 -16.86
C GLN A 176 -14.32 -15.54 -17.50
N GLY A 177 -13.46 -14.91 -16.72
CA GLY A 177 -12.11 -14.54 -17.13
C GLY A 177 -11.26 -14.02 -15.98
N THR A 178 -10.12 -13.45 -16.34
CA THR A 178 -9.18 -12.85 -15.39
C THR A 178 -9.16 -11.33 -15.57
N LEU A 179 -9.34 -10.61 -14.46
CA LEU A 179 -9.22 -9.17 -14.36
C LEU A 179 -7.75 -8.78 -14.30
N SER A 180 -7.29 -8.08 -15.33
CA SER A 180 -5.96 -7.47 -15.39
C SER A 180 -6.11 -5.96 -15.35
N ARG A 181 -5.62 -5.35 -14.27
CA ARG A 181 -5.81 -3.92 -13.94
C ARG A 181 -7.30 -3.56 -13.86
N ASP A 182 -7.85 -3.01 -14.92
CA ASP A 182 -9.21 -2.50 -15.04
C ASP A 182 -9.96 -3.16 -16.21
N ALA A 183 -9.43 -4.21 -16.83
CA ALA A 183 -10.03 -4.88 -17.96
C ALA A 183 -10.12 -6.40 -17.77
N ALA A 184 -11.18 -7.01 -18.30
CA ALA A 184 -11.39 -8.44 -18.32
C ALA A 184 -11.74 -8.92 -19.73
N PHE A 185 -11.12 -10.03 -20.14
CA PHE A 185 -11.51 -10.78 -21.33
C PHE A 185 -12.27 -12.02 -20.87
N LEU A 186 -13.52 -12.13 -21.31
CA LEU A 186 -14.46 -13.14 -20.84
C LEU A 186 -14.81 -14.06 -22.00
N THR A 187 -14.94 -15.34 -21.70
CA THR A 187 -15.46 -16.35 -22.65
C THR A 187 -16.77 -16.88 -22.08
N ASP A 188 -17.81 -16.97 -22.92
CA ASP A 188 -19.10 -17.53 -22.52
C ASP A 188 -18.96 -19.01 -22.17
N LYS A 189 -19.65 -19.45 -21.11
CA LYS A 189 -19.57 -20.82 -20.61
C LYS A 189 -20.19 -21.85 -21.55
N ASN A 190 -21.18 -21.45 -22.34
CA ASN A 190 -21.97 -22.31 -23.24
C ASN A 190 -21.54 -22.13 -24.70
N ALA A 191 -20.93 -21.00 -25.06
CA ALA A 191 -20.48 -20.68 -26.41
C ALA A 191 -19.02 -20.20 -26.40
N PRO A 192 -18.01 -21.10 -26.50
CA PRO A 192 -16.59 -20.73 -26.40
C PRO A 192 -16.10 -19.73 -27.46
N ASP A 193 -16.81 -19.64 -28.59
CA ASP A 193 -16.55 -18.67 -29.66
C ASP A 193 -17.16 -17.29 -29.38
N CYS A 194 -18.01 -17.18 -28.36
CA CYS A 194 -18.51 -15.92 -27.84
C CYS A 194 -17.56 -15.38 -26.76
N LYS A 195 -16.84 -14.31 -27.11
CA LYS A 195 -15.87 -13.65 -26.25
C LYS A 195 -16.14 -12.17 -26.19
N ILE A 196 -16.06 -11.59 -24.99
CA ILE A 196 -16.22 -10.15 -24.81
C ILE A 196 -15.08 -9.55 -24.01
N ALA A 197 -14.81 -8.27 -24.25
CA ALA A 197 -13.89 -7.48 -23.45
C ALA A 197 -14.66 -6.42 -22.66
N ILE A 198 -14.44 -6.35 -21.35
CA ILE A 198 -15.06 -5.35 -20.46
C ILE A 198 -13.97 -4.52 -19.80
N LYS A 199 -14.11 -3.19 -19.86
CA LYS A 199 -13.30 -2.26 -19.09
C LYS A 199 -14.11 -1.65 -17.96
N PHE A 200 -13.57 -1.74 -16.75
CA PHE A 200 -14.18 -1.23 -15.54
C PHE A 200 -13.54 0.10 -15.13
N SER A 201 -14.35 1.03 -14.65
CA SER A 201 -13.86 2.29 -14.09
C SER A 201 -14.80 2.79 -13.01
N ARG A 202 -14.37 2.69 -11.74
CA ARG A 202 -15.17 3.06 -10.57
C ARG A 202 -16.54 2.36 -10.59
N ARG A 203 -17.59 3.09 -10.97
CA ARG A 203 -18.99 2.63 -11.05
C ARG A 203 -19.45 2.31 -12.47
N ARG A 204 -18.52 2.23 -13.42
CA ARG A 204 -18.81 1.99 -14.85
C ARG A 204 -18.18 0.67 -15.29
N ALA A 205 -18.87 -0.03 -16.18
CA ALA A 205 -18.36 -1.16 -16.92
C ALA A 205 -18.72 -0.94 -18.40
N GLU A 206 -17.73 -0.93 -19.28
CA GLU A 206 -17.88 -0.70 -20.71
C GLU A 206 -17.58 -2.00 -21.45
N VAL A 207 -18.54 -2.52 -22.20
CA VAL A 207 -18.34 -3.67 -23.10
C VAL A 207 -17.78 -3.11 -24.41
N ILE A 208 -16.50 -3.40 -24.71
CA ILE A 208 -15.73 -2.74 -25.79
C ILE A 208 -15.71 -3.58 -27.07
N HIS A 209 -15.76 -4.90 -26.96
CA HIS A 209 -15.61 -5.79 -28.10
C HIS A 209 -16.54 -7.00 -28.00
N GLU A 210 -17.34 -7.21 -29.04
CA GLU A 210 -18.09 -8.43 -29.34
C GLU A 210 -17.75 -8.80 -30.79
N PRO A 211 -17.23 -10.00 -31.10
CA PRO A 211 -17.33 -10.51 -32.45
C PRO A 211 -18.83 -10.72 -32.75
N LEU A 212 -19.39 -9.82 -33.57
CA LEU A 212 -20.82 -9.56 -33.80
C LEU A 212 -21.70 -10.74 -34.24
N SER A 213 -21.18 -11.96 -34.41
CA SER A 213 -21.93 -13.08 -34.98
C SER A 213 -22.12 -14.31 -34.08
N SER A 214 -21.33 -14.47 -33.00
CA SER A 214 -21.39 -15.70 -32.17
C SER A 214 -22.14 -15.53 -30.85
N CYS A 215 -22.30 -14.31 -30.35
CA CYS A 215 -22.85 -14.06 -29.02
C CYS A 215 -24.36 -13.77 -28.98
N CYS A 216 -24.86 -13.05 -29.98
CA CYS A 216 -26.22 -12.52 -29.99
C CYS A 216 -26.94 -12.92 -31.27
N GLY A 217 -28.26 -13.12 -31.17
CA GLY A 217 -29.13 -13.19 -32.36
C GLY A 217 -29.17 -11.86 -33.12
N ALA A 218 -29.74 -11.90 -34.34
CA ALA A 218 -29.82 -10.73 -35.20
C ALA A 218 -30.42 -9.50 -34.48
N ASN A 219 -29.73 -8.36 -34.59
CA ASN A 219 -30.12 -7.05 -34.04
C ASN A 219 -30.11 -6.90 -32.51
N ALA A 220 -29.48 -7.82 -31.76
CA ALA A 220 -29.16 -7.62 -30.36
C ALA A 220 -27.65 -7.41 -30.16
N THR A 221 -27.29 -6.60 -29.17
CA THR A 221 -25.90 -6.36 -28.77
C THR A 221 -25.84 -6.12 -27.26
N MET A 222 -24.72 -6.43 -26.63
CA MET A 222 -24.46 -6.05 -25.24
C MET A 222 -23.46 -4.90 -25.14
N GLN A 223 -22.96 -4.40 -26.28
CA GLN A 223 -22.05 -3.27 -26.36
C GLN A 223 -22.69 -2.03 -25.71
N GLY A 224 -21.91 -1.36 -24.87
CA GLY A 224 -22.35 -0.14 -24.21
C GLY A 224 -21.75 0.05 -22.84
N THR A 225 -22.19 1.12 -22.18
CA THR A 225 -21.77 1.48 -20.83
C THR A 225 -22.83 1.06 -19.82
N TYR A 226 -22.43 0.27 -18.83
CA TYR A 226 -23.25 -0.15 -17.71
C TYR A 226 -22.83 0.62 -16.44
N ILE A 227 -23.81 1.03 -15.64
CA ILE A 227 -23.60 1.82 -14.42
C ILE A 227 -24.02 1.01 -13.19
N LEU A 228 -23.11 0.90 -12.22
CA LEU A 228 -23.32 0.19 -10.96
C LEU A 228 -24.48 0.81 -10.17
N GLN A 229 -25.50 -0.01 -9.92
CA GLN A 229 -26.64 0.29 -9.05
C GLN A 229 -26.21 0.09 -7.59
N ARG A 230 -26.59 1.01 -6.71
CA ARG A 230 -26.42 0.90 -5.26
C ARG A 230 -27.78 0.73 -4.63
#